data_AF-A0A9P6A6Q9-F1
#
_entry.id   AF-A0A9P6A6Q9-F1
#
_cell.length_a   1.000
_cell.length_b   1.000
_cell.length_c   1.000
_cell.angle_alpha   90.00
_cell.angle_beta   90.00
_cell.angle_gamma   90.00
#
_symmetry.space_group_name_H-M   'P 1'
#
loop_
_entity.id
_entity.type
_entity.pdbx_description
1 polymer ?
#
loop_
_entity_poly.entity_id
_entity_poly.type
_entity_poly.pdbx_seq_one_letter_code
_entity_poly.pdbx_strand_id
1 'polypeptide(L)'
;MEFQEYIMKDGCHGTIHPMYEHDGFKWVLIVCPCVTLTRRTSIRSQVVSMYILLAKDRIKSNEGLGIWHVGIYAWKVYSTTSQLQKLKDDYQRADVKGLPMGKPRFTQGTVQKGSGRATDGFALIVNWVDGSPFNFQQPPRPFRKALETQNISHSKSDKDYTRLKGGCQSAENVGLQDCQGFVKQGAGEPLIFIDVHTSWNPQTQKYGFSQQAVDMVTDITNWGTSL
;
A
#
# COMPACT_ATOMS: atom_id res chain seq x y z
N MET A 1 -8.99 28.37 -21.99
CA MET A 1 -7.55 28.05 -22.16
C MET A 1 -7.52 27.00 -23.25
N GLU A 2 -7.15 27.38 -24.47
CA GLU A 2 -7.18 26.47 -25.63
C GLU A 2 -6.02 25.48 -25.59
N PHE A 3 -6.30 24.23 -25.92
CA PHE A 3 -5.32 23.16 -26.02
C PHE A 3 -4.54 23.31 -27.33
N GLN A 4 -3.20 23.28 -27.25
CA GLN A 4 -2.35 23.21 -28.43
C GLN A 4 -1.84 21.78 -28.62
N GLU A 5 -2.07 21.25 -29.82
CA GLU A 5 -1.57 19.95 -30.26
C GLU A 5 -0.10 20.10 -30.65
N TYR A 6 0.79 19.30 -30.04
CA TYR A 6 2.21 19.28 -30.38
C TYR A 6 2.62 17.91 -30.92
N ILE A 7 3.38 17.92 -32.01
CA ILE A 7 4.04 16.74 -32.57
C ILE A 7 5.38 16.59 -31.85
N MET A 8 5.55 15.52 -31.06
CA MET A 8 6.84 15.21 -30.46
C MET A 8 7.81 14.66 -31.52
N LYS A 9 9.12 14.84 -31.27
CA LYS A 9 10.22 14.49 -32.21
C LYS A 9 10.25 13.01 -32.64
N ASP A 10 9.49 12.15 -31.95
CA ASP A 10 9.35 10.71 -32.17
C ASP A 10 8.04 10.31 -32.86
N GLY A 11 7.20 11.26 -33.28
CA GLY A 11 5.95 10.99 -34.00
C GLY A 11 4.77 10.56 -33.11
N CYS A 12 4.88 10.70 -31.79
CA CYS A 12 3.78 10.44 -30.87
C CYS A 12 2.81 11.64 -30.79
N HIS A 13 1.51 11.36 -30.82
CA HIS A 13 0.43 12.33 -30.60
C HIS A 13 -0.09 12.24 -29.16
N GLY A 14 -0.21 13.36 -28.45
CA GLY A 14 -0.80 13.38 -27.11
C GLY A 14 -0.98 14.77 -26.51
N THR A 15 -2.02 14.95 -25.70
CA THR A 15 -2.31 16.19 -24.96
C THR A 15 -1.43 16.25 -23.71
N ILE A 16 -0.48 17.18 -23.65
CA ILE A 16 0.43 17.37 -22.52
C ILE A 16 -0.03 18.59 -21.71
N HIS A 17 -0.29 18.41 -20.41
CA HIS A 17 -0.47 19.54 -19.48
C HIS A 17 0.87 20.28 -19.30
N PRO A 18 0.87 21.61 -19.11
CA PRO A 18 2.12 22.38 -18.99
C PRO A 18 3.00 21.81 -17.88
N MET A 19 4.28 21.61 -18.20
CA MET A 19 5.34 21.27 -17.26
C MET A 19 5.35 22.30 -16.12
N TYR A 20 5.17 21.85 -14.88
CA TYR A 20 5.40 22.68 -13.71
C TYR A 20 6.79 22.40 -13.14
N GLU A 21 7.58 23.46 -12.99
CA GLU A 21 8.82 23.45 -12.21
C GLU A 21 8.48 23.87 -10.77
N HIS A 22 8.84 23.03 -9.79
CA HIS A 22 8.84 23.38 -8.37
C HIS A 22 10.13 22.85 -7.76
N ASP A 23 10.87 23.73 -7.08
CA ASP A 23 12.15 23.42 -6.42
C ASP A 23 13.22 22.78 -7.32
N GLY A 24 13.32 23.21 -8.58
CA GLY A 24 14.34 22.71 -9.53
C GLY A 24 14.04 21.33 -10.12
N PHE A 25 12.87 20.75 -9.85
CA PHE A 25 12.43 19.48 -10.44
C PHE A 25 11.28 19.69 -11.42
N LYS A 26 11.44 19.14 -12.63
CA LYS A 26 10.42 19.10 -13.69
C LYS A 26 9.57 17.84 -13.54
N TRP A 27 8.25 18.00 -13.52
CA TRP A 27 7.30 16.88 -13.41
C TRP A 27 6.36 16.83 -14.62
N VAL A 28 6.25 15.64 -15.24
CA VAL A 28 5.29 15.29 -16.29
C VAL A 28 4.76 13.89 -15.99
N LEU A 29 3.46 13.64 -16.16
CA LEU A 29 2.84 12.32 -15.94
C LEU A 29 1.85 11.98 -17.05
N ILE A 30 1.89 10.75 -17.57
CA ILE A 30 0.98 10.25 -18.63
C ILE A 30 0.68 8.72 -18.48
N VAL A 31 -0.57 8.29 -18.83
CA VAL A 31 -1.11 6.97 -19.32
C VAL A 31 -1.56 5.87 -18.31
N CYS A 32 -2.62 5.02 -18.45
CA CYS A 32 -3.96 4.85 -19.11
C CYS A 32 -4.56 3.50 -18.56
N PRO A 33 -5.64 2.91 -19.13
CA PRO A 33 -7.08 3.09 -18.88
C PRO A 33 -7.69 2.01 -17.93
N CYS A 34 -8.75 2.36 -17.19
CA CYS A 34 -9.69 1.37 -16.65
C CYS A 34 -10.88 1.25 -17.61
N VAL A 35 -11.11 0.08 -18.20
CA VAL A 35 -12.35 -0.17 -18.95
C VAL A 35 -13.48 -0.29 -17.94
N THR A 36 -14.23 0.79 -17.73
CA THR A 36 -15.53 0.71 -17.05
C THR A 36 -16.57 0.27 -18.08
N LEU A 37 -17.11 -0.93 -17.91
CA LEU A 37 -18.24 -1.42 -18.70
C LEU A 37 -19.52 -0.72 -18.23
N THR A 38 -19.82 0.46 -18.79
CA THR A 38 -21.12 1.09 -18.58
C THR A 38 -22.13 0.46 -19.55
N ARG A 39 -23.02 -0.35 -18.99
CA ARG A 39 -24.05 -1.08 -19.73
C ARG A 39 -25.21 -0.15 -20.11
N ARG A 40 -25.00 0.69 -21.14
CA ARG A 40 -26.02 1.17 -22.10
C ARG A 40 -25.37 2.25 -22.99
N THR A 41 -25.55 2.09 -24.30
CA THR A 41 -25.27 3.07 -25.38
C THR A 41 -23.81 3.49 -25.62
N SER A 42 -23.11 2.68 -26.42
CA SER A 42 -22.45 3.06 -27.70
C SER A 42 -21.66 4.38 -27.85
N ILE A 43 -20.97 4.91 -26.84
CA ILE A 43 -19.78 5.76 -27.04
C ILE A 43 -18.76 5.43 -25.95
N ARG A 44 -17.63 4.83 -26.32
CA ARG A 44 -16.49 4.57 -25.40
C ARG A 44 -15.66 5.85 -25.27
N SER A 45 -16.01 6.72 -24.33
CA SER A 45 -15.10 7.77 -23.88
C SER A 45 -14.16 7.17 -22.82
N GLN A 46 -12.90 6.92 -23.18
CA GLN A 46 -11.87 6.61 -22.18
C GLN A 46 -11.63 7.87 -21.34
N VAL A 47 -12.13 7.87 -20.10
CA VAL A 47 -11.78 8.91 -19.14
C VAL A 47 -10.37 8.61 -18.63
N VAL A 48 -9.38 9.29 -19.22
CA VAL A 48 -8.00 9.26 -18.76
C VAL A 48 -7.94 10.10 -17.48
N SER A 49 -7.82 9.46 -16.33
CA SER A 49 -7.61 10.15 -15.05
C SER A 49 -6.11 10.34 -14.81
N MET A 50 -5.68 11.58 -14.64
CA MET A 50 -4.29 11.95 -14.38
C MET A 50 -4.11 12.30 -12.89
N TYR A 51 -3.13 11.69 -12.22
CA TYR A 51 -2.83 11.95 -10.81
C TYR A 51 -1.39 12.44 -10.66
N ILE A 52 -1.21 13.71 -10.26
CA ILE A 52 0.11 14.27 -10.00
C ILE A 52 0.50 13.95 -8.56
N LEU A 53 1.53 13.13 -8.39
CA LEU A 53 2.06 12.74 -7.10
C LEU A 53 3.35 13.52 -6.81
N LEU A 54 3.27 14.50 -5.91
CA LEU A 54 4.39 15.39 -5.65
C LEU A 54 5.41 14.74 -4.71
N ALA A 55 6.71 14.94 -4.98
CA ALA A 55 7.78 14.37 -4.15
C ALA A 55 7.80 14.91 -2.72
N LYS A 56 7.32 16.14 -2.49
CA LYS A 56 7.20 16.73 -1.15
C LYS A 56 6.15 16.01 -0.28
N ASP A 57 5.13 15.44 -0.91
CA ASP A 57 4.05 14.72 -0.25
C ASP A 57 4.34 13.20 -0.15
N ARG A 58 5.54 12.81 -0.58
CA ARG A 58 5.96 11.41 -0.64
C ARG A 58 6.38 10.91 0.74
N ILE A 59 5.77 9.82 1.17
CA ILE A 59 6.29 8.99 2.25
C ILE A 59 7.30 8.00 1.65
N LYS A 60 8.48 7.91 2.29
CA LYS A 60 9.56 7.02 1.84
C LYS A 60 9.13 5.55 1.93
N SER A 61 9.54 4.74 0.96
CA SER A 61 9.35 3.30 0.92
C SER A 61 10.58 2.64 0.29
N ASN A 62 10.96 1.44 0.76
CA ASN A 62 12.20 0.78 0.34
C ASN A 62 12.10 0.20 -1.08
N GLU A 63 10.97 -0.41 -1.43
CA GLU A 63 10.78 -1.13 -2.70
C GLU A 63 10.01 -0.33 -3.77
N GLY A 64 9.28 0.70 -3.33
CA GLY A 64 8.50 1.57 -4.20
C GLY A 64 9.20 2.91 -4.46
N LEU A 65 8.70 3.67 -5.43
CA LEU A 65 9.06 5.07 -5.61
C LEU A 65 8.68 5.91 -4.39
N GLY A 66 7.63 5.50 -3.69
CA GLY A 66 7.09 6.11 -2.48
C GLY A 66 5.64 5.70 -2.23
N ILE A 67 5.07 6.26 -1.16
CA ILE A 67 3.65 6.16 -0.83
C ILE A 67 3.06 7.57 -0.83
N TRP A 68 1.87 7.72 -1.42
CA TRP A 68 1.12 8.98 -1.47
C TRP A 68 -0.29 8.80 -0.92
N HIS A 69 -0.81 9.84 -0.29
CA HIS A 69 -2.21 9.94 0.08
C HIS A 69 -3.01 10.54 -1.10
N VAL A 70 -3.93 9.76 -1.67
CA VAL A 70 -4.75 10.14 -2.84
C VAL A 70 -6.22 9.93 -2.52
N GLY A 71 -6.93 11.02 -2.21
CA GLY A 71 -8.31 10.95 -1.77
C GLY A 71 -8.43 10.25 -0.42
N ILE A 72 -9.03 9.05 -0.40
CA ILE A 72 -9.17 8.19 0.80
C ILE A 72 -8.23 6.98 0.75
N TYR A 73 -7.25 6.98 -0.16
CA TYR A 73 -6.41 5.82 -0.46
C TYR A 73 -4.94 6.12 -0.23
N ALA A 74 -4.17 5.08 0.15
CA ALA A 74 -2.72 5.07 0.07
C ALA A 74 -2.30 4.43 -1.26
N TRP A 75 -1.43 5.10 -2.01
CA TRP A 75 -0.89 4.62 -3.28
C TRP A 75 0.60 4.36 -3.12
N LYS A 76 1.02 3.10 -3.07
CA LYS A 76 2.44 2.71 -3.21
C LYS A 76 2.73 2.49 -4.68
N VAL A 77 3.62 3.31 -5.26
CA VAL A 77 3.89 3.32 -6.71
C VAL A 77 5.21 2.62 -7.01
N TYR A 78 5.21 1.79 -8.04
CA TYR A 78 6.37 1.05 -8.54
C TYR A 78 6.64 1.45 -9.98
N SER A 79 7.91 1.72 -10.30
CA SER A 79 8.32 2.09 -11.67
C SER A 79 8.38 0.91 -12.64
N THR A 80 8.31 -0.32 -12.15
CA THR A 80 8.38 -1.54 -12.97
C THR A 80 7.28 -2.51 -12.57
N THR A 81 6.87 -3.39 -13.48
CA THR A 81 5.90 -4.47 -13.20
C THR A 81 6.55 -5.76 -12.69
N SER A 82 7.87 -5.78 -12.51
CA SER A 82 8.64 -6.99 -12.13
C SER A 82 8.17 -7.65 -10.83
N GLN A 83 7.69 -6.87 -9.85
CA GLN A 83 7.19 -7.39 -8.57
C GLN A 83 5.67 -7.59 -8.54
N LEU A 84 4.94 -7.20 -9.59
CA LEU A 84 3.49 -7.14 -9.59
C LEU A 84 2.85 -8.49 -9.25
N GLN A 85 3.26 -9.56 -9.93
CA GLN A 85 2.67 -10.87 -9.73
C GLN A 85 3.01 -11.41 -8.34
N LYS A 86 4.27 -11.27 -7.90
CA LYS A 86 4.70 -11.67 -6.55
C LYS A 86 3.83 -11.01 -5.47
N LEU A 87 3.62 -9.70 -5.57
CA LEU A 87 2.81 -8.95 -4.61
C LEU A 87 1.33 -9.36 -4.67
N LYS A 88 0.75 -9.54 -5.87
CA LYS A 88 -0.61 -10.07 -6.00
C LYS A 88 -0.76 -11.41 -5.29
N ASP A 89 0.20 -12.31 -5.47
CA ASP A 89 0.17 -13.62 -4.86
C ASP A 89 0.36 -13.55 -3.33
N ASP A 90 1.22 -12.66 -2.84
CA ASP A 90 1.41 -12.43 -1.39
C ASP A 90 0.13 -11.92 -0.73
N TYR A 91 -0.51 -10.91 -1.32
CA TYR A 91 -1.79 -10.40 -0.82
C TYR A 91 -2.89 -11.47 -0.93
N GLN A 92 -2.96 -12.25 -2.01
CA GLN A 92 -3.96 -13.32 -2.11
C GLN A 92 -3.76 -14.39 -1.03
N ARG A 93 -2.52 -14.82 -0.79
CA ARG A 93 -2.17 -15.79 0.25
C ARG A 93 -2.51 -15.27 1.65
N ALA A 94 -2.17 -14.01 1.91
CA ALA A 94 -2.47 -13.35 3.17
C ALA A 94 -3.98 -13.22 3.42
N ASP A 95 -4.77 -12.94 2.39
CA ASP A 95 -6.23 -12.79 2.47
C ASP A 95 -6.90 -14.10 2.85
N VAL A 96 -6.49 -15.20 2.22
CA VAL A 96 -6.94 -16.57 2.54
C VAL A 96 -6.63 -16.94 4.00
N LYS A 97 -5.60 -16.33 4.59
CA LYS A 97 -5.19 -16.55 5.99
C LYS A 97 -5.76 -15.50 6.95
N GLY A 98 -6.62 -14.60 6.46
CA GLY A 98 -7.27 -13.59 7.28
C GLY A 98 -6.29 -12.56 7.85
N LEU A 99 -5.23 -12.22 7.11
CA LEU A 99 -4.36 -11.12 7.48
C LEU A 99 -5.11 -9.79 7.32
N PRO A 100 -5.19 -8.95 8.38
CA PRO A 100 -5.82 -7.64 8.28
C PRO A 100 -5.02 -6.69 7.39
N MET A 101 -5.45 -6.40 6.17
CA MET A 101 -4.69 -5.56 5.22
C MET A 101 -5.59 -4.69 4.31
N GLY A 102 -6.86 -4.57 4.68
CA GLY A 102 -7.89 -3.95 3.83
C GLY A 102 -8.09 -4.71 2.51
N LYS A 103 -8.60 -4.00 1.49
CA LYS A 103 -8.83 -4.57 0.15
C LYS A 103 -7.85 -3.95 -0.85
N PRO A 104 -6.72 -4.59 -1.15
CA PRO A 104 -5.74 -4.06 -2.08
C PRO A 104 -6.30 -4.04 -3.51
N ARG A 105 -5.87 -3.04 -4.28
CA ARG A 105 -6.07 -2.98 -5.73
C ARG A 105 -4.73 -2.74 -6.40
N PHE A 106 -4.46 -3.49 -7.47
CA PHE A 106 -3.26 -3.32 -8.27
C PHE A 106 -3.64 -2.72 -9.61
N THR A 107 -3.20 -1.48 -9.85
CA THR A 107 -3.50 -0.76 -11.10
C THR A 107 -2.21 -0.58 -11.88
N GLN A 108 -2.10 -1.26 -13.01
CA GLN A 108 -0.98 -1.04 -13.94
C GLN A 108 -1.18 0.25 -14.71
N GLY A 109 -0.08 0.89 -15.08
CA GLY A 109 -0.07 2.10 -15.87
C GLY A 109 1.36 2.49 -16.22
N THR A 110 1.52 3.65 -16.83
CA THR A 110 2.85 4.18 -17.11
C THR A 110 3.27 5.10 -15.97
N VAL A 111 4.51 4.94 -15.53
CA VAL A 111 5.10 5.69 -14.42
C VAL A 111 6.29 6.47 -14.95
N GLN A 112 6.29 7.78 -14.70
CA GLN A 112 7.38 8.67 -15.06
C GLN A 112 7.94 9.34 -13.81
N LYS A 113 9.24 9.19 -13.57
CA LYS A 113 9.94 9.82 -12.44
C LYS A 113 10.68 11.07 -12.92
N GLY A 114 10.15 12.25 -12.59
CA GLY A 114 10.72 13.53 -13.00
C GLY A 114 10.83 13.64 -14.54
N SER A 115 12.01 14.02 -15.03
CA SER A 115 12.32 14.06 -16.47
C SER A 115 12.84 12.73 -17.04
N GLY A 116 12.79 11.64 -16.27
CA GLY A 116 13.23 10.32 -16.72
C GLY A 116 12.30 9.70 -17.76
N ARG A 117 12.77 8.63 -18.42
CA ARG A 117 11.95 7.86 -19.36
C ARG A 117 10.75 7.24 -18.61
N ALA A 118 9.58 7.34 -19.23
CA ALA A 118 8.37 6.68 -18.75
C ALA A 118 8.49 5.15 -18.88
N THR A 119 8.08 4.40 -17.86
CA THR A 119 8.18 2.95 -17.79
C THR A 119 6.84 2.30 -17.45
N ASP A 120 6.66 1.03 -17.81
CA ASP A 120 5.50 0.25 -17.38
C ASP A 120 5.62 -0.07 -15.89
N GLY A 121 4.73 0.51 -15.09
CA GLY A 121 4.70 0.37 -13.64
C GLY A 121 3.32 0.00 -13.12
N PHE A 122 3.13 0.12 -11.81
CA PHE A 122 1.83 -0.07 -11.19
C PHE A 122 1.73 0.68 -9.85
N ALA A 123 0.49 0.91 -9.42
CA ALA A 123 0.15 1.35 -8.08
C ALA A 123 -0.52 0.20 -7.32
N LEU A 124 0.02 -0.10 -6.13
CA LEU A 124 -0.68 -0.82 -5.08
C LEU A 124 -1.51 0.21 -4.30
N ILE A 125 -2.83 0.05 -4.36
CA ILE A 125 -3.80 0.97 -3.79
C ILE A 125 -4.52 0.27 -2.65
N VAL A 126 -4.38 0.80 -1.44
CA VAL A 126 -5.12 0.36 -0.25
C VAL A 126 -5.88 1.54 0.34
N ASN A 127 -6.83 1.28 1.24
CA ASN A 127 -7.45 2.37 1.99
C ASN A 127 -6.38 3.11 2.80
N TRP A 128 -6.46 4.43 2.84
CA TRP A 128 -5.68 5.19 3.80
C TRP A 128 -6.21 4.87 5.20
N VAL A 129 -5.30 4.60 6.12
CA VAL A 129 -5.65 4.26 7.49
C VAL A 129 -5.09 5.35 8.40
N ASP A 130 -5.99 6.11 9.00
CA ASP A 130 -5.61 6.99 10.11
C ASP A 130 -5.43 6.15 11.37
N GLY A 131 -4.29 6.27 12.03
CA GLY A 131 -3.96 5.51 13.23
C GLY A 131 -2.50 5.70 13.62
N SER A 132 -2.06 4.95 14.61
CA SER A 132 -0.66 4.95 15.03
C SER A 132 0.15 3.97 14.19
N PRO A 133 1.15 4.43 13.42
CA PRO A 133 1.97 3.55 12.61
C PRO A 133 2.92 2.72 13.48
N PHE A 134 3.24 1.52 13.01
CA PHE A 134 4.35 0.71 13.50
C PHE A 134 5.17 0.19 12.32
N ASN A 135 6.48 0.08 12.50
CA ASN A 135 7.39 -0.49 11.50
C ASN A 135 8.57 -1.16 12.22
N PHE A 136 8.68 -2.49 12.09
CA PHE A 136 9.72 -3.31 12.75
C PHE A 136 11.15 -3.09 12.23
N GLN A 137 11.33 -2.28 11.20
CA GLN A 137 12.64 -1.79 10.77
C GLN A 137 13.15 -0.63 11.66
N GLN A 138 12.30 -0.05 12.52
CA GLN A 138 12.65 1.04 13.43
C GLN A 138 12.66 0.58 14.90
N PRO A 139 13.81 0.62 15.59
CA PRO A 139 13.89 0.27 17.00
C PRO A 139 13.51 1.42 17.95
N PRO A 140 13.11 1.14 19.21
CA PRO A 140 12.69 -0.15 19.77
C PRO A 140 11.15 -0.28 19.93
N ARG A 141 10.63 -1.51 19.76
CA ARG A 141 9.22 -1.94 20.01
C ARG A 141 8.13 -1.04 19.38
N PRO A 142 8.14 -0.88 18.06
CA PRO A 142 7.22 0.01 17.36
C PRO A 142 5.74 -0.37 17.55
N PHE A 143 5.43 -1.65 17.71
CA PHE A 143 4.05 -2.10 17.89
C PHE A 143 3.47 -1.73 19.26
N ARG A 144 4.20 -1.96 20.36
CA ARG A 144 3.74 -1.52 21.70
C ARG A 144 3.47 -0.02 21.75
N LYS A 145 4.36 0.79 21.16
CA LYS A 145 4.16 2.24 21.07
C LYS A 145 2.87 2.59 20.33
N ALA A 146 2.52 1.86 19.27
CA ALA A 146 1.26 2.05 18.56
C ALA A 146 0.04 1.67 19.43
N LEU A 147 0.11 0.57 20.18
CA LEU A 147 -0.93 0.16 21.15
C LEU A 147 -1.15 1.24 22.24
N GLU A 148 -0.05 1.75 22.81
CA GLU A 148 -0.07 2.83 23.82
C GLU A 148 -0.71 4.10 23.27
N THR A 149 -0.27 4.54 22.08
CA THR A 149 -0.77 5.78 21.47
C THR A 149 -2.26 5.69 21.14
N GLN A 150 -2.75 4.49 20.83
CA GLN A 150 -4.16 4.24 20.56
C GLN A 150 -4.95 3.85 21.81
N ASN A 151 -4.37 3.93 23.02
CA ASN A 151 -5.03 3.56 24.27
C ASN A 151 -5.74 2.20 24.20
N ILE A 152 -5.11 1.21 23.55
CA ILE A 152 -5.68 -0.13 23.43
C ILE A 152 -5.82 -0.73 24.82
N SER A 153 -7.00 -1.26 25.12
CA SER A 153 -7.29 -1.87 26.42
C SER A 153 -6.32 -3.01 26.76
N HIS A 154 -5.94 -3.10 28.04
CA HIS A 154 -5.19 -4.23 28.58
C HIS A 154 -6.08 -5.44 28.94
N SER A 155 -7.40 -5.30 28.83
CA SER A 155 -8.35 -6.40 29.08
C SER A 155 -8.39 -7.35 27.89
N LYS A 156 -8.27 -8.66 28.18
CA LYS A 156 -8.32 -9.73 27.18
C LYS A 156 -9.72 -9.93 26.59
N SER A 157 -10.77 -9.48 27.27
CA SER A 157 -12.15 -9.52 26.76
C SER A 157 -12.50 -8.29 25.91
N ASP A 158 -11.64 -7.28 25.83
CA ASP A 158 -11.84 -6.15 24.95
C ASP A 158 -11.86 -6.58 23.48
N LYS A 159 -12.78 -5.97 22.71
CA LYS A 159 -13.00 -6.33 21.30
C LYS A 159 -11.80 -5.97 20.43
N ASP A 160 -11.18 -4.82 20.68
CA ASP A 160 -10.03 -4.37 19.90
C ASP A 160 -8.81 -5.23 20.23
N TYR A 161 -8.58 -5.52 21.52
CA TYR A 161 -7.56 -6.48 21.96
C TYR A 161 -7.70 -7.82 21.24
N THR A 162 -8.91 -8.39 21.25
CA THR A 162 -9.17 -9.72 20.65
C THR A 162 -8.88 -9.72 19.16
N ARG A 163 -9.29 -8.67 18.44
CA ARG A 163 -9.05 -8.51 17.00
C ARG A 163 -7.58 -8.28 16.67
N LEU A 164 -6.89 -7.42 17.43
CA LEU A 164 -5.46 -7.17 17.32
C LEU A 164 -4.68 -8.48 17.49
N LYS A 165 -5.00 -9.25 18.54
CA LYS A 165 -4.38 -10.56 18.78
C LYS A 165 -4.59 -11.52 17.63
N GLY A 166 -5.82 -11.62 17.10
CA GLY A 166 -6.12 -12.43 15.92
C GLY A 166 -5.31 -12.00 14.69
N GLY A 167 -5.17 -10.70 14.45
CA GLY A 167 -4.36 -10.18 13.36
C GLY A 167 -2.86 -10.47 13.51
N CYS A 168 -2.31 -10.36 14.71
CA CYS A 168 -0.93 -10.78 15.01
C CYS A 168 -0.71 -12.27 14.74
N GLN A 169 -1.67 -13.11 15.13
CA GLN A 169 -1.61 -14.56 14.87
C GLN A 169 -1.68 -14.86 13.37
N SER A 170 -2.53 -14.15 12.61
CA SER A 170 -2.56 -14.26 11.15
C SER A 170 -1.21 -13.86 10.52
N ALA A 171 -0.55 -12.82 11.04
CA ALA A 171 0.77 -12.40 10.58
C ALA A 171 1.83 -13.49 10.84
N GLU A 172 1.82 -14.12 12.01
CA GLU A 172 2.69 -15.25 12.33
C GLU A 172 2.42 -16.45 11.40
N ASN A 173 1.14 -16.77 11.16
CA ASN A 173 0.73 -17.90 10.31
C ASN A 173 1.20 -17.79 8.85
N VAL A 174 1.35 -16.57 8.32
CA VAL A 174 1.87 -16.33 6.97
C VAL A 174 3.36 -16.00 6.95
N GLY A 175 4.01 -16.07 8.13
CA GLY A 175 5.37 -15.61 8.37
C GLY A 175 5.62 -14.23 7.77
N LEU A 176 4.76 -13.27 8.09
CA LEU A 176 4.80 -11.91 7.54
C LEU A 176 6.19 -11.29 7.74
N GLN A 177 6.81 -10.87 6.65
CA GLN A 177 8.11 -10.21 6.63
C GLN A 177 7.91 -8.70 6.62
N ASP A 178 8.91 -7.96 7.13
CA ASP A 178 8.88 -6.49 7.21
C ASP A 178 7.58 -5.96 7.83
N CYS A 179 7.23 -6.51 9.00
CA CYS A 179 5.98 -6.21 9.70
C CYS A 179 5.81 -4.69 9.91
N GLN A 180 4.83 -4.13 9.22
CA GLN A 180 4.51 -2.71 9.29
C GLN A 180 3.01 -2.50 9.05
N GLY A 181 2.47 -1.43 9.62
CA GLY A 181 1.04 -1.19 9.57
C GLY A 181 0.60 -0.09 10.52
N PHE A 182 -0.69 -0.10 10.83
CA PHE A 182 -1.34 0.86 11.70
C PHE A 182 -2.21 0.16 12.74
N VAL A 183 -2.26 0.77 13.92
CA VAL A 183 -3.25 0.45 14.96
C VAL A 183 -4.25 1.60 15.04
N LYS A 184 -5.54 1.29 15.16
CA LYS A 184 -6.60 2.29 15.40
C LYS A 184 -7.65 1.76 16.38
N GLN A 185 -7.81 2.42 17.51
CA GLN A 185 -8.87 2.08 18.47
C GLN A 185 -10.26 2.35 17.91
N GLY A 186 -11.22 1.49 18.23
CA GLY A 186 -12.63 1.61 17.85
C GLY A 186 -12.91 1.36 16.37
N ALA A 187 -11.90 0.99 15.58
CA ALA A 187 -12.10 0.63 14.19
C ALA A 187 -12.78 -0.74 14.06
N GLY A 188 -13.54 -0.94 12.97
CA GLY A 188 -14.05 -2.27 12.63
C GLY A 188 -12.91 -3.31 12.50
N GLU A 189 -11.75 -2.86 12.03
CA GLU A 189 -10.50 -3.60 11.92
C GLU A 189 -9.38 -2.76 12.56
N PRO A 190 -9.05 -2.99 13.85
CA PRO A 190 -8.14 -2.14 14.63
C PRO A 190 -6.66 -2.34 14.30
N LEU A 191 -6.31 -3.35 13.51
CA LEU A 191 -4.97 -3.62 13.00
C LEU A 191 -5.05 -3.68 11.48
N ILE A 192 -4.22 -2.92 10.77
CA ILE A 192 -4.07 -3.07 9.32
C ILE A 192 -2.59 -3.13 8.98
N PHE A 193 -2.17 -4.22 8.36
CA PHE A 193 -0.86 -4.39 7.75
C PHE A 193 -0.82 -3.72 6.39
N ILE A 194 0.33 -3.11 6.10
CA ILE A 194 0.65 -2.58 4.78
C ILE A 194 1.92 -3.27 4.30
N ASP A 195 2.17 -3.17 3.00
CA ASP A 195 3.39 -3.70 2.39
C ASP A 195 3.60 -5.20 2.67
N VAL A 196 2.55 -5.98 2.38
CA VAL A 196 2.47 -7.40 2.74
C VAL A 196 3.44 -8.26 1.93
N HIS A 197 4.38 -8.89 2.64
CA HIS A 197 5.32 -9.88 2.11
C HIS A 197 5.24 -11.17 2.92
N THR A 198 4.76 -12.25 2.31
CA THR A 198 4.64 -13.55 3.00
C THR A 198 5.92 -14.36 2.89
N SER A 199 6.23 -15.19 3.87
CA SER A 199 7.38 -16.12 3.82
C SER A 199 7.09 -17.38 2.98
N TRP A 200 6.12 -17.32 2.07
CA TRP A 200 5.69 -18.47 1.28
C TRP A 200 6.83 -19.04 0.43
N ASN A 201 7.11 -20.32 0.61
CA ASN A 201 8.05 -21.06 -0.21
C ASN A 201 7.29 -21.90 -1.26
N PRO A 202 7.42 -21.59 -2.56
CA PRO A 202 6.71 -22.32 -3.61
C PRO A 202 7.18 -23.77 -3.80
N GLN A 203 8.42 -24.10 -3.39
CA GLN A 203 8.97 -25.46 -3.50
C GLN A 203 8.41 -26.38 -2.41
N THR A 204 8.31 -25.88 -1.17
CA THR A 204 7.82 -26.67 -0.03
C THR A 204 6.33 -26.49 0.24
N GLN A 205 5.69 -25.52 -0.42
CA GLN A 205 4.30 -25.12 -0.24
C GLN A 205 3.97 -24.80 1.23
N LYS A 206 4.90 -24.15 1.92
CA LYS A 206 4.77 -23.78 3.33
C LYS A 206 5.25 -22.36 3.56
N TYR A 207 4.68 -21.71 4.57
CA TYR A 207 5.21 -20.45 5.10
C TYR A 207 6.45 -20.75 5.95
N GLY A 208 7.49 -19.93 5.76
CA GLY A 208 8.66 -19.90 6.63
C GLY A 208 8.45 -19.08 7.91
N PHE A 209 9.48 -19.05 8.74
CA PHE A 209 9.50 -18.30 10.00
C PHE A 209 9.69 -16.80 9.79
N SER A 210 9.08 -15.98 10.66
CA SER A 210 9.35 -14.54 10.78
C SER A 210 9.45 -14.13 12.24
N GLN A 211 10.64 -13.73 12.70
CA GLN A 211 10.84 -13.27 14.08
C GLN A 211 9.99 -12.04 14.41
N GLN A 212 9.83 -11.11 13.45
CA GLN A 212 9.03 -9.90 13.66
C GLN A 212 7.55 -10.22 13.93
N ALA A 213 6.99 -11.21 13.23
CA ALA A 213 5.63 -11.64 13.45
C ALA A 213 5.44 -12.31 14.83
N VAL A 214 6.43 -13.12 15.25
CA VAL A 214 6.47 -13.71 16.61
C VAL A 214 6.58 -12.62 17.69
N ASP A 215 7.40 -11.60 17.45
CA ASP A 215 7.57 -10.48 18.37
C ASP A 215 6.27 -9.68 18.52
N MET A 216 5.49 -9.50 17.44
CA MET A 216 4.15 -8.90 17.51
C MET A 216 3.17 -9.72 18.37
N VAL A 217 3.13 -11.04 18.19
CA VAL A 217 2.30 -11.93 19.00
C VAL A 217 2.72 -11.88 20.46
N THR A 218 4.02 -11.84 20.72
CA THR A 218 4.58 -11.69 22.07
C THR A 218 4.20 -10.35 22.70
N ASP A 219 4.25 -9.26 21.93
CA ASP A 219 3.89 -7.93 22.39
C ASP A 219 2.41 -7.83 22.76
N ILE A 220 1.48 -8.28 21.90
CA ILE A 220 0.04 -8.23 22.23
C ILE A 220 -0.34 -9.22 23.34
N THR A 221 0.35 -10.36 23.45
CA THR A 221 0.11 -11.33 24.53
C THR A 221 0.52 -10.75 25.87
N ASN A 222 1.68 -10.09 25.95
CA ASN A 222 2.17 -9.42 27.16
C ASN A 222 1.40 -8.13 27.46
N TRP A 223 0.80 -7.50 26.46
CA TRP A 223 -0.07 -6.33 26.65
C TRP A 223 -1.33 -6.67 27.46
N GLY A 224 -1.93 -7.84 27.22
CA GLY A 224 -3.15 -8.25 27.91
C GLY A 224 -2.86 -8.70 29.35
N THR A 225 -3.18 -7.88 30.35
CA THR A 225 -2.88 -8.15 31.77
C THR A 225 -4.11 -8.49 32.60
N SER A 226 -5.32 -8.13 32.15
CA SER A 226 -6.58 -8.44 32.84
C SER A 226 -7.51 -9.31 31.98
N LEU A 227 -8.44 -10.01 32.62
CA LEU A 227 -9.54 -10.71 31.93
C LEU A 227 -10.60 -9.70 31.46
#